data_AF-A0A2P8D5Z0-F1
#
_entry.id   AF-A0A2P8D5Z0-F1
#
_cell.length_a   1.000
_cell.length_b   1.000
_cell.length_c   1.000
_cell.angle_alpha   90.00
_cell.angle_beta   90.00
_cell.angle_gamma   90.00
#
_symmetry.space_group_name_H-M   'P 1'
#
loop_
_entity.id
_entity.type
_entity.pdbx_description
1 polymer ?
#
loop_
_entity_poly.entity_id
_entity_poly.type
_entity_poly.pdbx_seq_one_letter_code
_entity_poly.pdbx_strand_id
1 'polypeptide(L)'
;MTRNILLLFSLLLWIAGRAGAQALQPGFDRDEYAELLKINARHGDSTFVKKIPPPQHSAMVYRSPVVGIDNQWDLWMRDDKVAILSIRGTTAKQISWAANFYAAMTAAVGEIKINNTDTFRYHLADNPKAAVHIGWLLCTAYLSKDMLPRIDSCYRAGIREMIIMGHSQGGAIAYLVTAHFHNLQQQGRLPADIRFKTYCSAAPKPGNLFFAYDYENATRGGWAYNVVNAADWVPETPFSVQTLDDFNTTNPFVGARKMIRKQKFPMNWVAGYAYRRMSKPSFRAQRRYQRYLGGFVSKAIKKHLPGYVPPAYFPSNDYVRVGPTIVLPNDEAYYKQFPDGTPNVFMHHLFEAYLYLTAKLPARL
;
A
#
# COMPACT_ATOMS: atom_id res chain seq x y z
N MET A 1 25.54 50.44 -17.75
CA MET A 1 25.02 49.54 -16.68
C MET A 1 23.62 49.01 -16.98
N THR A 2 22.69 49.84 -17.47
CA THR A 2 21.29 49.49 -17.77
C THR A 2 21.09 48.38 -18.81
N ARG A 3 21.89 48.33 -19.89
CA ARG A 3 21.77 47.30 -20.95
C ARG A 3 22.06 45.87 -20.45
N ASN A 4 23.02 45.73 -19.55
CA ASN A 4 23.40 44.43 -18.98
C ASN A 4 22.35 43.93 -17.97
N ILE A 5 21.68 44.85 -17.27
CA ILE A 5 20.58 44.52 -16.35
C ILE A 5 19.35 44.01 -17.15
N LEU A 6 19.01 44.67 -18.26
CA LEU A 6 17.92 44.23 -19.15
C LEU A 6 18.17 42.85 -19.78
N LEU A 7 19.41 42.56 -20.19
CA LEU A 7 19.82 41.24 -20.68
C LEU A 7 19.75 40.16 -19.59
N LEU A 8 20.14 40.49 -18.35
CA LEU A 8 20.05 39.55 -17.23
C LEU A 8 18.60 39.26 -16.86
N PHE A 9 17.73 40.28 -16.87
CA PHE A 9 16.31 40.14 -16.55
C PHE A 9 15.56 39.33 -17.61
N SER A 10 15.88 39.54 -18.88
CA SER A 10 15.32 38.74 -19.99
C SER A 10 15.81 37.30 -19.96
N LEU A 11 17.08 37.05 -19.60
CA LEU A 11 17.60 35.69 -19.39
C LEU A 11 16.90 34.99 -18.21
N LEU A 12 16.67 35.69 -17.10
CA LEU A 12 15.97 35.16 -15.92
C LEU A 12 14.50 34.84 -16.23
N LEU A 13 13.80 35.69 -16.99
CA LEU A 13 12.43 35.42 -17.44
C LEU A 13 12.36 34.23 -18.42
N TRP A 14 13.39 34.05 -19.25
CA TRP A 14 13.48 32.92 -20.17
C TRP A 14 13.79 31.60 -19.46
N ILE A 15 14.60 31.64 -18.39
CA ILE A 15 14.87 30.48 -17.52
C ILE A 15 13.62 30.16 -16.68
N ALA A 16 12.93 31.16 -16.13
CA ALA A 16 11.69 30.99 -15.37
C ALA A 16 10.55 30.41 -16.22
N GLY A 17 10.44 30.81 -17.49
CA GLY A 17 9.46 30.25 -18.44
C GLY A 17 9.76 28.83 -18.92
N ARG A 18 10.97 28.30 -18.65
CA ARG A 18 11.37 26.91 -18.96
C ARG A 18 11.37 25.98 -17.74
N ALA A 19 11.10 26.51 -16.54
CA ALA A 19 10.74 25.67 -15.42
C ALA A 19 9.34 25.12 -15.71
N GLY A 20 9.26 23.90 -16.26
CA GLY A 20 8.00 23.21 -16.45
C GLY A 20 7.24 23.21 -15.12
N ALA A 21 6.09 23.87 -15.09
CA ALA A 21 5.22 23.82 -13.93
C ALA A 21 4.92 22.34 -13.65
N GLN A 22 5.15 21.93 -12.40
CA GLN A 22 4.90 20.57 -11.97
C GLN A 22 3.40 20.27 -12.14
N ALA A 23 3.07 19.23 -12.90
CA ALA A 23 1.68 18.86 -13.16
C ALA A 23 1.02 18.22 -11.93
N LEU A 24 1.77 17.39 -11.18
CA LEU A 24 1.31 16.88 -9.90
C LEU A 24 1.46 17.91 -8.80
N GLN A 25 0.36 18.12 -8.09
CA GLN A 25 0.32 18.95 -6.90
C GLN A 25 0.24 18.06 -5.65
N PRO A 26 0.89 18.44 -4.54
CA PRO A 26 0.63 17.84 -3.25
C PRO A 26 -0.83 18.08 -2.83
N GLY A 27 -1.29 17.38 -1.80
CA GLY A 27 -2.70 17.42 -1.38
C GLY A 27 -3.54 16.37 -2.11
N PHE A 28 -4.68 16.01 -1.53
CA PHE A 28 -5.62 15.09 -2.16
C PHE A 28 -6.40 15.87 -3.23
N ASP A 29 -6.56 15.28 -4.41
CA ASP A 29 -7.35 15.85 -5.49
C ASP A 29 -8.49 14.90 -5.84
N ARG A 30 -9.72 15.39 -5.72
CA ARG A 30 -10.93 14.60 -5.94
C ARG A 30 -11.04 14.10 -7.38
N ASP A 31 -10.76 14.96 -8.35
CA ASP A 31 -10.96 14.65 -9.77
C ASP A 31 -9.85 13.72 -10.26
N GLU A 32 -8.62 13.93 -9.77
CA GLU A 32 -7.51 12.99 -9.94
C GLU A 32 -7.87 11.61 -9.38
N TYR A 33 -8.37 11.53 -8.14
CA TYR A 33 -8.76 10.25 -7.55
C TYR A 33 -9.92 9.57 -8.29
N ALA A 34 -10.94 10.33 -8.70
CA ALA A 34 -12.06 9.81 -9.49
C ALA A 34 -11.60 9.25 -10.84
N GLU A 35 -10.67 9.92 -11.52
CA GLU A 35 -10.08 9.43 -12.76
C GLU A 35 -9.28 8.14 -12.53
N LEU A 36 -8.48 8.08 -11.47
CA LEU A 36 -7.71 6.90 -11.08
C LEU A 36 -8.60 5.68 -10.77
N LEU A 37 -9.77 5.87 -10.17
CA LEU A 37 -10.76 4.80 -9.97
C LEU A 37 -11.26 4.24 -11.31
N LYS A 38 -11.57 5.11 -12.28
CA LYS A 38 -12.01 4.68 -13.63
C LYS A 38 -10.91 3.91 -14.37
N ILE A 39 -9.65 4.36 -14.24
CA ILE A 39 -8.46 3.69 -14.76
C ILE A 39 -8.32 2.30 -14.12
N ASN A 40 -8.37 2.21 -12.79
CA ASN A 40 -8.15 0.93 -12.11
C ASN A 40 -9.28 -0.08 -12.38
N ALA A 41 -10.51 0.39 -12.57
CA ALA A 41 -11.64 -0.44 -13.01
C ALA A 41 -11.42 -1.13 -14.37
N ARG A 42 -10.48 -0.64 -15.22
CA ARG A 42 -10.15 -1.26 -16.52
C ARG A 42 -9.42 -2.61 -16.40
N HIS A 43 -9.08 -3.03 -15.19
CA HIS A 43 -8.64 -4.40 -14.91
C HIS A 43 -9.80 -5.41 -14.89
N GLY A 44 -11.04 -4.96 -14.75
CA GLY A 44 -12.23 -5.81 -14.75
C GLY A 44 -12.56 -6.38 -16.13
N ASP A 45 -13.50 -7.33 -16.15
CA ASP A 45 -14.04 -7.86 -17.40
C ASP A 45 -14.93 -6.85 -18.13
N SER A 46 -15.32 -7.19 -19.36
CA SER A 46 -16.11 -6.30 -20.22
C SER A 46 -17.49 -5.96 -19.65
N THR A 47 -18.07 -6.79 -18.79
CA THR A 47 -19.37 -6.53 -18.16
C THR A 47 -19.23 -5.55 -17.00
N PHE A 48 -18.16 -5.69 -16.22
CA PHE A 48 -17.82 -4.80 -15.12
C PHE A 48 -17.44 -3.41 -15.62
N VAL A 49 -16.54 -3.36 -16.60
CA VAL A 49 -15.99 -2.15 -17.21
C VAL A 49 -17.08 -1.27 -17.83
N LYS A 50 -18.19 -1.85 -18.29
CA LYS A 50 -19.35 -1.11 -18.84
C LYS A 50 -20.14 -0.33 -17.79
N LYS A 51 -20.09 -0.71 -16.51
CA LYS A 51 -20.78 -0.02 -15.41
C LYS A 51 -20.06 1.25 -14.97
N ILE A 52 -18.77 1.34 -15.29
CA ILE A 52 -17.90 2.42 -14.86
C ILE A 52 -17.58 3.31 -16.07
N PRO A 53 -17.78 4.64 -15.99
CA PRO A 53 -17.38 5.55 -17.05
C PRO A 53 -15.91 5.36 -17.45
N PRO A 54 -15.56 5.50 -18.75
CA PRO A 54 -14.16 5.45 -19.15
C PRO A 54 -13.37 6.63 -18.55
N PRO A 55 -12.05 6.48 -18.33
CA PRO A 55 -11.19 7.62 -18.06
C PRO A 55 -11.25 8.63 -19.22
N GLN A 56 -11.15 9.92 -18.89
CA GLN A 56 -11.31 11.04 -19.82
C GLN A 56 -9.99 11.72 -20.19
N HIS A 57 -8.98 11.64 -19.33
CA HIS A 57 -7.74 12.40 -19.44
C HIS A 57 -6.51 11.49 -19.47
N SER A 58 -6.70 10.20 -19.76
CA SER A 58 -5.64 9.21 -19.70
C SER A 58 -5.85 8.08 -20.70
N ALA A 59 -4.77 7.64 -21.33
CA ALA A 59 -4.74 6.52 -22.26
C ALA A 59 -3.81 5.41 -21.77
N MET A 60 -4.22 4.15 -21.92
CA MET A 60 -3.38 3.00 -21.60
C MET A 60 -2.28 2.88 -22.65
N VAL A 61 -1.03 2.82 -22.22
CA VAL A 61 0.14 2.64 -23.10
C VAL A 61 0.75 1.25 -22.96
N TYR A 62 0.54 0.58 -21.83
CA TYR A 62 1.05 -0.76 -21.60
C TYR A 62 0.21 -1.52 -20.59
N ARG A 63 0.12 -2.84 -20.77
CA ARG A 63 -0.43 -3.80 -19.81
C ARG A 63 0.58 -4.92 -19.62
N SER A 64 0.94 -5.19 -18.36
CA SER A 64 1.91 -6.23 -18.05
C SER A 64 1.38 -7.63 -18.36
N PRO A 65 2.25 -8.63 -18.58
CA PRO A 65 1.84 -10.02 -18.46
C PRO A 65 1.31 -10.28 -17.04
N VAL A 66 0.53 -11.34 -16.89
CA VAL A 66 0.11 -11.84 -15.58
C VAL A 66 1.29 -12.60 -14.96
N VAL A 67 1.68 -12.24 -13.74
CA VAL A 67 2.90 -12.76 -13.09
C VAL A 67 2.67 -13.19 -11.65
N GLY A 68 3.50 -14.13 -11.18
CA GLY A 68 3.47 -14.64 -9.82
C GLY A 68 2.10 -15.24 -9.47
N ILE A 69 1.47 -14.71 -8.42
CA ILE A 69 0.17 -15.16 -7.92
C ILE A 69 -1.00 -14.41 -8.56
N ASP A 70 -1.01 -14.39 -9.90
CA ASP A 70 -2.03 -13.70 -10.72
C ASP A 70 -2.06 -12.17 -10.53
N ASN A 71 -0.88 -11.54 -10.51
CA ASN A 71 -0.74 -10.08 -10.46
C ASN A 71 -0.58 -9.48 -11.87
N GLN A 72 -1.04 -8.25 -12.05
CA GLN A 72 -0.88 -7.47 -13.27
C GLN A 72 -0.85 -5.98 -12.91
N TRP A 73 -0.26 -5.17 -13.78
CA TRP A 73 -0.35 -3.73 -13.70
C TRP A 73 -0.45 -3.13 -15.11
N ASP A 74 -1.00 -1.92 -15.19
CA ASP A 74 -1.07 -1.15 -16.42
C ASP A 74 -0.28 0.15 -16.27
N LEU A 75 0.37 0.59 -17.35
CA LEU A 75 0.89 1.94 -17.49
C LEU A 75 -0.11 2.75 -18.31
N TRP A 76 -0.53 3.86 -17.76
CA TRP A 76 -1.35 4.87 -18.42
C TRP A 76 -0.58 6.17 -18.54
N MET A 77 -0.90 6.97 -19.55
CA MET A 77 -0.35 8.30 -19.75
C MET A 77 -1.47 9.33 -19.65
N ARG A 78 -1.30 10.31 -18.75
CA ARG A 78 -2.19 11.46 -18.62
C ARG A 78 -1.82 12.53 -19.66
N ASP A 79 -2.79 13.34 -20.07
CA ASP A 79 -2.62 14.35 -21.13
C ASP A 79 -1.46 15.34 -20.87
N ASP A 80 -1.18 15.64 -19.61
CA ASP A 80 -0.11 16.52 -19.14
C ASP A 80 1.23 15.80 -18.89
N LYS A 81 1.41 14.59 -19.45
CA LYS A 81 2.62 13.77 -19.37
C LYS A 81 2.95 13.25 -17.96
N VAL A 82 1.93 13.02 -17.13
CA VAL A 82 2.06 12.22 -15.91
C VAL A 82 1.83 10.74 -16.23
N ALA A 83 2.78 9.89 -15.84
CA ALA A 83 2.62 8.43 -15.96
C ALA A 83 1.79 7.88 -14.79
N ILE A 84 0.93 6.91 -15.03
CA ILE A 84 0.09 6.29 -13.98
C ILE A 84 0.35 4.79 -13.98
N LEU A 85 0.84 4.28 -12.86
CA LEU A 85 1.07 2.86 -12.60
C LEU A 85 -0.16 2.31 -11.87
N SER A 86 -1.07 1.68 -12.61
CA SER A 86 -2.33 1.15 -12.10
C SER A 86 -2.21 -0.35 -11.78
N ILE A 87 -2.20 -0.69 -10.50
CA ILE A 87 -1.99 -2.04 -9.99
C ILE A 87 -3.33 -2.76 -9.82
N ARG A 88 -3.43 -3.97 -10.37
CA ARG A 88 -4.64 -4.79 -10.32
C ARG A 88 -4.91 -5.29 -8.90
N GLY A 89 -6.19 -5.26 -8.51
CA GLY A 89 -6.69 -5.93 -7.31
C GLY A 89 -6.82 -7.45 -7.45
N THR A 90 -7.59 -8.06 -6.56
CA THR A 90 -7.84 -9.51 -6.54
C THR A 90 -8.72 -9.93 -7.72
N THR A 91 -8.46 -11.13 -8.27
CA THR A 91 -9.28 -11.74 -9.33
C THR A 91 -10.13 -12.90 -8.78
N ALA A 92 -11.00 -13.46 -9.61
CA ALA A 92 -11.78 -14.66 -9.24
C ALA A 92 -10.92 -15.92 -9.02
N LYS A 93 -9.64 -15.93 -9.42
CA LYS A 93 -8.78 -17.11 -9.27
C LYS A 93 -8.36 -17.27 -7.81
N GLN A 94 -8.45 -18.51 -7.31
CA GLN A 94 -8.06 -18.84 -5.93
C GLN A 94 -6.63 -18.43 -5.58
N ILE A 95 -5.69 -18.51 -6.54
CA ILE A 95 -4.30 -18.13 -6.31
C ILE A 95 -4.13 -16.61 -6.09
N SER A 96 -5.00 -15.78 -6.69
CA SER A 96 -5.02 -14.34 -6.45
C SER A 96 -5.42 -14.06 -4.99
N TRP A 97 -6.47 -14.73 -4.50
CA TRP A 97 -6.90 -14.66 -3.10
C TRP A 97 -5.85 -15.15 -2.12
N ALA A 98 -5.01 -16.13 -2.51
CA ALA A 98 -3.93 -16.62 -1.65
C ALA A 98 -2.94 -15.49 -1.28
N ALA A 99 -2.79 -14.44 -2.10
CA ALA A 99 -2.02 -13.27 -1.76
C ALA A 99 -2.53 -12.58 -0.48
N ASN A 100 -3.84 -12.40 -0.37
CA ASN A 100 -4.48 -11.74 0.77
C ASN A 100 -4.44 -12.60 2.04
N PHE A 101 -4.52 -13.92 1.90
CA PHE A 101 -4.44 -14.85 3.04
C PHE A 101 -3.01 -15.15 3.48
N TYR A 102 -2.01 -14.86 2.64
CA TYR A 102 -0.61 -15.02 2.98
C TYR A 102 -0.14 -13.88 3.89
N ALA A 103 -0.74 -13.79 5.06
CA ALA A 103 -0.73 -12.64 5.98
C ALA A 103 0.15 -12.85 7.21
N ALA A 104 1.18 -13.71 7.10
CA ALA A 104 2.28 -13.61 8.05
C ALA A 104 3.09 -12.34 7.78
N MET A 105 3.60 -11.72 8.84
CA MET A 105 4.52 -10.61 8.70
C MET A 105 5.94 -11.09 8.40
N THR A 106 6.69 -10.31 7.65
CA THR A 106 8.15 -10.43 7.47
C THR A 106 8.80 -9.08 7.71
N ALA A 107 10.08 -9.05 8.09
CA ALA A 107 10.81 -7.80 8.24
C ALA A 107 10.75 -6.96 6.96
N ALA A 108 10.71 -5.63 7.09
CA ALA A 108 10.60 -4.67 5.98
C ALA A 108 11.90 -4.52 5.16
N VAL A 109 12.99 -5.14 5.61
CA VAL A 109 14.26 -5.27 4.88
C VAL A 109 14.62 -6.74 4.78
N GLY A 110 15.03 -7.18 3.59
CA GLY A 110 15.46 -8.55 3.39
C GLY A 110 15.48 -8.96 1.93
N GLU A 111 15.34 -10.26 1.71
CA GLU A 111 15.27 -10.82 0.36
C GLU A 111 14.27 -11.98 0.29
N ILE A 112 13.68 -12.16 -0.89
CA ILE A 112 12.75 -13.25 -1.21
C ILE A 112 13.24 -13.95 -2.47
N LYS A 113 13.42 -15.27 -2.39
CA LYS A 113 13.65 -16.06 -3.59
C LYS A 113 12.32 -16.32 -4.28
N ILE A 114 12.09 -15.68 -5.43
CA ILE A 114 10.81 -15.77 -6.14
C ILE A 114 10.73 -16.97 -7.08
N ASN A 115 11.88 -17.50 -7.53
CA ASN A 115 12.00 -18.76 -8.27
C ASN A 115 13.43 -19.31 -8.12
N ASN A 116 13.77 -20.38 -8.85
CA ASN A 116 15.09 -21.01 -8.72
C ASN A 116 16.30 -20.10 -9.02
N THR A 117 16.13 -19.09 -9.87
CA THR A 117 17.20 -18.24 -10.40
C THR A 117 17.13 -16.79 -9.93
N ASP A 118 16.00 -16.37 -9.38
CA ASP A 118 15.74 -14.97 -9.05
C ASP A 118 15.52 -14.76 -7.54
N THR A 119 16.30 -13.83 -6.99
CA THR A 119 16.15 -13.30 -5.64
C THR A 119 15.82 -11.82 -5.72
N PHE A 120 14.69 -11.44 -5.12
CA PHE A 120 14.27 -10.05 -4.99
C PHE A 120 14.73 -9.50 -3.64
N ARG A 121 15.62 -8.52 -3.67
CA ARG A 121 16.07 -7.79 -2.48
C ARG A 121 15.22 -6.55 -2.29
N TYR A 122 14.73 -6.36 -1.08
CA TYR A 122 13.80 -5.29 -0.76
C TYR A 122 14.21 -4.56 0.52
N HIS A 123 13.87 -3.28 0.54
CA HIS A 123 13.99 -2.40 1.69
C HIS A 123 12.82 -1.42 1.58
N LEU A 124 11.90 -1.51 2.55
CA LEU A 124 10.61 -0.81 2.55
C LEU A 124 10.47 0.15 3.73
N ALA A 125 11.28 -0.02 4.78
CA ALA A 125 11.35 0.83 5.96
C ALA A 125 12.71 0.61 6.63
N ASP A 126 13.28 1.67 7.21
CA ASP A 126 14.58 1.67 7.88
C ASP A 126 14.48 1.09 9.30
N ASN A 127 13.32 1.21 9.94
CA ASN A 127 13.13 0.78 11.31
C ASN A 127 13.26 -0.76 11.43
N PRO A 128 14.14 -1.29 12.30
CA PRO A 128 14.35 -2.73 12.42
C PRO A 128 13.15 -3.50 12.98
N LYS A 129 12.17 -2.81 13.57
CA LYS A 129 10.89 -3.40 13.99
C LYS A 129 9.81 -3.31 12.91
N ALA A 130 10.08 -2.68 11.77
CA ALA A 130 9.13 -2.61 10.67
C ALA A 130 8.92 -3.99 10.05
N ALA A 131 7.65 -4.35 9.91
CA ALA A 131 7.24 -5.60 9.32
C ALA A 131 6.04 -5.38 8.39
N VAL A 132 6.02 -6.14 7.30
CA VAL A 132 5.03 -5.99 6.21
C VAL A 132 4.37 -7.33 5.88
N HIS A 133 3.23 -7.26 5.21
CA HIS A 133 2.48 -8.41 4.74
C HIS A 133 3.24 -9.18 3.64
N ILE A 134 3.57 -10.46 3.88
CA ILE A 134 4.40 -11.23 2.96
C ILE A 134 3.74 -11.53 1.60
N GLY A 135 2.42 -11.74 1.58
CA GLY A 135 1.68 -11.97 0.34
C GLY A 135 1.80 -10.81 -0.66
N TRP A 136 1.46 -9.59 -0.24
CA TRP A 136 1.60 -8.39 -1.08
C TRP A 136 3.05 -7.99 -1.34
N LEU A 137 3.98 -8.32 -0.44
CA LEU A 137 5.41 -8.17 -0.72
C LEU A 137 5.86 -9.10 -1.85
N LEU A 138 5.37 -10.34 -1.90
CA LEU A 138 5.64 -11.24 -3.01
C LEU A 138 5.06 -10.67 -4.32
N CYS A 139 3.84 -10.11 -4.29
CA CYS A 139 3.28 -9.42 -5.47
C CYS A 139 4.16 -8.24 -5.91
N THR A 140 4.63 -7.43 -4.96
CA THR A 140 5.54 -6.29 -5.19
C THR A 140 6.84 -6.75 -5.85
N ALA A 141 7.40 -7.87 -5.43
CA ALA A 141 8.61 -8.46 -6.01
C ALA A 141 8.45 -8.80 -7.50
N TYR A 142 7.34 -9.44 -7.87
CA TYR A 142 7.05 -9.76 -9.28
C TYR A 142 6.77 -8.51 -10.12
N LEU A 143 5.94 -7.60 -9.62
CA LEU A 143 5.52 -6.42 -10.37
C LEU A 143 6.68 -5.44 -10.57
N SER A 144 7.51 -5.22 -9.54
CA SER A 144 8.62 -4.26 -9.61
C SER A 144 9.66 -4.64 -10.67
N LYS A 145 9.92 -5.94 -10.89
CA LYS A 145 10.82 -6.40 -11.97
C LYS A 145 10.37 -5.89 -13.34
N ASP A 146 9.06 -5.83 -13.55
CA ASP A 146 8.49 -5.35 -14.80
C ASP A 146 8.39 -3.82 -14.81
N MET A 147 7.96 -3.19 -13.71
CA MET A 147 7.79 -1.74 -13.62
C MET A 147 9.10 -0.96 -13.84
N LEU A 148 10.22 -1.39 -13.26
CA LEU A 148 11.47 -0.61 -13.24
C LEU A 148 12.00 -0.25 -14.65
N PRO A 149 12.11 -1.18 -15.63
CA PRO A 149 12.47 -0.83 -17.00
C PRO A 149 11.52 0.18 -17.68
N ARG A 150 10.23 0.19 -17.30
CA ARG A 150 9.23 1.10 -17.89
C ARG A 150 9.33 2.48 -17.26
N ILE A 151 9.59 2.56 -15.96
CA ILE A 151 9.91 3.81 -15.26
C ILE A 151 11.17 4.43 -15.88
N ASP A 152 12.23 3.66 -16.12
CA ASP A 152 13.44 4.13 -16.82
C ASP A 152 13.12 4.64 -18.24
N SER A 153 12.28 3.92 -18.99
CA SER A 153 11.83 4.36 -20.33
C SER A 153 11.06 5.68 -20.28
N CYS A 154 10.10 5.82 -19.35
CA CYS A 154 9.38 7.07 -19.11
C CYS A 154 10.34 8.21 -18.73
N TYR A 155 11.28 7.94 -17.84
CA TYR A 155 12.28 8.91 -17.41
C TYR A 155 13.16 9.37 -18.58
N ARG A 156 13.64 8.48 -19.44
CA ARG A 156 14.40 8.87 -20.65
C ARG A 156 13.58 9.71 -21.62
N ALA A 157 12.26 9.51 -21.66
CA ALA A 157 11.33 10.31 -22.44
C ALA A 157 10.95 11.67 -21.80
N GLY A 158 11.58 12.05 -20.68
CA GLY A 158 11.32 13.33 -20.01
C GLY A 158 10.15 13.31 -19.02
N ILE A 159 9.52 12.15 -18.78
CA ILE A 159 8.42 12.01 -17.83
C ILE A 159 9.01 11.85 -16.43
N ARG A 160 8.80 12.85 -15.58
CA ARG A 160 9.33 12.90 -14.20
C ARG A 160 8.27 12.70 -13.14
N GLU A 161 7.00 12.70 -13.53
CA GLU A 161 5.89 12.71 -12.60
C GLU A 161 5.06 11.46 -12.78
N MET A 162 4.83 10.75 -11.68
CA MET A 162 4.23 9.44 -11.70
C MET A 162 3.21 9.28 -10.57
N ILE A 163 2.03 8.76 -10.91
CA ILE A 163 1.03 8.32 -9.92
C ILE A 163 1.12 6.81 -9.77
N ILE A 164 1.17 6.32 -8.53
CA ILE A 164 0.98 4.90 -8.20
C ILE A 164 -0.42 4.73 -7.65
N MET A 165 -1.23 3.89 -8.28
CA MET A 165 -2.62 3.65 -7.86
C MET A 165 -2.90 2.17 -7.79
N GLY A 166 -3.65 1.77 -6.78
CA GLY A 166 -4.32 0.48 -6.78
C GLY A 166 -5.56 0.50 -5.90
N HIS A 167 -6.50 -0.38 -6.20
CA HIS A 167 -7.70 -0.58 -5.42
C HIS A 167 -7.69 -1.97 -4.76
N SER A 168 -8.21 -2.10 -3.54
CA SER A 168 -8.25 -3.37 -2.80
C SER A 168 -6.84 -3.94 -2.55
N GLN A 169 -6.58 -5.21 -2.87
CA GLN A 169 -5.24 -5.81 -2.92
C GLN A 169 -4.23 -4.95 -3.69
N GLY A 170 -4.65 -4.31 -4.79
CA GLY A 170 -3.79 -3.44 -5.58
C GLY A 170 -3.34 -2.21 -4.78
N GLY A 171 -4.21 -1.68 -3.92
CA GLY A 171 -3.88 -0.58 -3.01
C GLY A 171 -2.90 -1.01 -1.92
N ALA A 172 -3.05 -2.24 -1.41
CA ALA A 172 -2.08 -2.82 -0.47
C ALA A 172 -0.67 -2.93 -1.08
N ILE A 173 -0.60 -3.36 -2.35
CA ILE A 173 0.64 -3.44 -3.11
C ILE A 173 1.19 -2.04 -3.42
N ALA A 174 0.33 -1.05 -3.69
CA ALA A 174 0.73 0.32 -3.95
C ALA A 174 1.53 0.94 -2.79
N TYR A 175 1.20 0.64 -1.53
CA TYR A 175 2.04 1.01 -0.38
C TYR A 175 3.47 0.49 -0.52
N LEU A 176 3.60 -0.82 -0.76
CA LEU A 176 4.90 -1.49 -0.77
C LEU A 176 5.74 -1.10 -1.99
N VAL A 177 5.11 -0.92 -3.16
CA VAL A 177 5.75 -0.38 -4.36
C VAL A 177 6.28 1.03 -4.12
N THR A 178 5.46 1.90 -3.52
CA THR A 178 5.85 3.28 -3.20
C THR A 178 7.04 3.31 -2.24
N ALA A 179 6.98 2.52 -1.16
CA ALA A 179 8.08 2.39 -0.20
C ALA A 179 9.37 1.87 -0.87
N HIS A 180 9.25 0.85 -1.71
CA HIS A 180 10.37 0.29 -2.44
C HIS A 180 11.01 1.31 -3.39
N PHE A 181 10.20 2.07 -4.13
CA PHE A 181 10.71 3.05 -5.10
C PHE A 181 11.38 4.24 -4.42
N HIS A 182 10.83 4.75 -3.31
CA HIS A 182 11.52 5.78 -2.52
C HIS A 182 12.86 5.28 -2.00
N ASN A 183 12.94 4.03 -1.54
CA ASN A 183 14.21 3.48 -1.12
C ASN A 183 15.19 3.29 -2.29
N LEU A 184 14.73 2.90 -3.47
CA LEU A 184 15.57 2.86 -4.67
C LEU A 184 16.07 4.26 -5.07
N GLN A 185 15.29 5.32 -4.86
CA GLN A 185 15.77 6.70 -5.04
C GLN A 185 16.89 7.06 -4.05
N GLN A 186 16.72 6.72 -2.78
CA GLN A 186 17.75 6.93 -1.74
C GLN A 186 19.06 6.19 -2.06
N GLN A 187 18.97 5.02 -2.68
CA GLN A 187 20.12 4.23 -3.13
C GLN A 187 20.71 4.71 -4.47
N GLY A 188 20.16 5.73 -5.11
CA GLY A 188 20.58 6.19 -6.44
C GLY A 188 20.28 5.20 -7.57
N ARG A 189 19.39 4.22 -7.34
CA ARG A 189 18.97 3.20 -8.32
C ARG A 189 17.72 3.61 -9.11
N LEU A 190 16.98 4.59 -8.62
CA LEU A 190 16.00 5.36 -9.37
C LEU A 190 16.38 6.84 -9.31
N PRO A 191 16.14 7.63 -10.37
CA PRO A 191 16.40 9.06 -10.34
C PRO A 191 15.63 9.77 -9.21
N ALA A 192 16.35 10.60 -8.46
CA ALA A 192 15.81 11.29 -7.28
C ALA A 192 14.81 12.41 -7.61
N ASP A 193 14.81 12.89 -8.86
CA ASP A 193 13.90 13.90 -9.39
C ASP A 193 12.58 13.33 -9.94
N ILE A 194 12.37 12.01 -9.88
CA ILE A 194 11.04 11.44 -10.12
C ILE A 194 10.13 11.78 -8.94
N ARG A 195 9.01 12.44 -9.21
CA ARG A 195 7.95 12.66 -8.24
C ARG A 195 6.95 11.51 -8.29
N PHE A 196 6.78 10.83 -7.16
CA PHE A 196 5.68 9.90 -6.95
C PHE A 196 4.54 10.56 -6.18
N LYS A 197 3.31 10.28 -6.60
CA LYS A 197 2.09 10.49 -5.82
C LYS A 197 1.30 9.19 -5.74
N THR A 198 0.84 8.79 -4.56
CA THR A 198 0.24 7.46 -4.38
C THR A 198 -1.19 7.53 -3.88
N TYR A 199 -2.08 6.74 -4.50
CA TYR A 199 -3.44 6.50 -4.03
C TYR A 199 -3.63 5.02 -3.73
N CYS A 200 -3.71 4.70 -2.45
CA CYS A 200 -4.06 3.37 -1.95
C CYS A 200 -5.58 3.35 -1.72
N SER A 201 -6.35 2.95 -2.74
CA SER A 201 -7.80 2.92 -2.68
C SER A 201 -8.30 1.63 -2.02
N ALA A 202 -9.24 1.74 -1.08
CA ALA A 202 -9.84 0.61 -0.37
C ALA A 202 -8.79 -0.39 0.15
N ALA A 203 -7.63 0.13 0.57
CA ALA A 203 -6.48 -0.70 0.79
C ALA A 203 -6.53 -1.33 2.19
N PRO A 204 -6.35 -2.66 2.31
CA PRO A 204 -6.13 -3.29 3.60
C PRO A 204 -4.78 -2.89 4.21
N LYS A 205 -4.60 -3.21 5.50
CA LYS A 205 -3.45 -2.82 6.33
C LYS A 205 -2.16 -3.50 5.88
N PRO A 206 -1.19 -2.78 5.28
CA PRO A 206 -0.03 -3.39 4.61
C PRO A 206 1.07 -3.90 5.55
N GLY A 207 1.10 -3.42 6.80
CA GLY A 207 2.19 -3.71 7.74
C GLY A 207 1.89 -3.23 9.16
N ASN A 208 2.91 -3.24 10.00
CA ASN A 208 2.82 -2.83 11.39
C ASN A 208 3.09 -1.32 11.59
N LEU A 209 2.98 -0.88 12.84
CA LEU A 209 3.15 0.52 13.24
C LEU A 209 4.48 1.13 12.79
N PHE A 210 5.57 0.37 12.86
CA PHE A 210 6.88 0.85 12.47
C PHE A 210 7.03 1.02 10.96
N PHE A 211 6.40 0.15 10.17
CA PHE A 211 6.28 0.37 8.72
C PHE A 211 5.43 1.62 8.42
N ALA A 212 4.34 1.83 9.17
CA ALA A 212 3.47 2.98 8.99
C ALA A 212 4.22 4.32 9.15
N TYR A 213 5.01 4.44 10.22
CA TYR A 213 5.78 5.67 10.48
C TYR A 213 6.81 5.99 9.40
N ASP A 214 7.57 4.99 8.95
CA ASP A 214 8.57 5.21 7.90
C ASP A 214 7.89 5.57 6.58
N TYR A 215 6.79 4.89 6.23
CA TYR A 215 6.00 5.20 5.04
C TYR A 215 5.43 6.62 5.08
N GLU A 216 4.81 7.01 6.20
CA GLU A 216 4.22 8.34 6.39
C GLU A 216 5.28 9.44 6.37
N ASN A 217 6.45 9.19 6.93
CA ASN A 217 7.56 10.14 6.86
C ASN A 217 8.11 10.26 5.42
N ALA A 218 8.22 9.16 4.67
CA ALA A 218 8.68 9.17 3.28
C ALA A 218 7.69 9.89 2.33
N THR A 219 6.40 9.84 2.64
CA THR A 219 5.32 10.40 1.80
C THR A 219 4.69 11.69 2.34
N ARG A 220 5.28 12.25 3.40
CA ARG A 220 4.82 13.49 4.04
C ARG A 220 4.75 14.66 3.06
N GLY A 221 3.91 15.65 3.39
CA GLY A 221 3.68 16.80 2.53
C GLY A 221 2.66 16.53 1.42
N GLY A 222 1.82 15.50 1.60
CA GLY A 222 0.65 15.28 0.77
C GLY A 222 0.90 14.50 -0.53
N TRP A 223 1.84 13.54 -0.51
CA TRP A 223 2.21 12.73 -1.66
C TRP A 223 1.67 11.29 -1.63
N ALA A 224 0.97 10.87 -0.57
CA ALA A 224 0.28 9.60 -0.56
C ALA A 224 -1.00 9.65 0.28
N TYR A 225 -2.01 8.90 -0.15
CA TYR A 225 -3.31 8.80 0.53
C TYR A 225 -3.83 7.38 0.56
N ASN A 226 -4.38 7.00 1.70
CA ASN A 226 -5.35 5.91 1.79
C ASN A 226 -6.74 6.49 1.57
N VAL A 227 -7.58 5.87 0.75
CA VAL A 227 -8.98 6.31 0.60
C VAL A 227 -9.91 5.17 0.95
N VAL A 228 -10.76 5.40 1.96
CA VAL A 228 -11.61 4.35 2.53
C VAL A 228 -13.07 4.76 2.53
N ASN A 229 -13.94 3.85 2.11
CA ASN A 229 -15.36 3.92 2.37
C ASN A 229 -15.60 3.42 3.80
N ALA A 230 -16.30 4.21 4.64
CA ALA A 230 -16.47 3.85 6.04
C ALA A 230 -17.34 2.60 6.26
N ALA A 231 -18.13 2.18 5.24
CA ALA A 231 -18.90 0.95 5.24
C ALA A 231 -18.14 -0.25 4.61
N ASP A 232 -16.92 -0.05 4.11
CA ASP A 232 -16.13 -1.12 3.48
C ASP A 232 -15.27 -1.85 4.51
N TRP A 233 -15.46 -3.16 4.62
CA TRP A 233 -14.74 -4.03 5.55
C TRP A 233 -13.32 -4.37 5.10
N VAL A 234 -12.99 -4.24 3.80
CA VAL A 234 -11.67 -4.68 3.29
C VAL A 234 -10.51 -3.91 3.95
N PRO A 235 -10.56 -2.56 4.08
CA PRO A 235 -9.56 -1.78 4.82
C PRO A 235 -9.34 -2.21 6.28
N GLU A 236 -10.27 -2.94 6.89
CA GLU A 236 -10.15 -3.42 8.27
C GLU A 236 -9.24 -4.65 8.40
N THR A 237 -8.90 -5.28 7.27
CA THR A 237 -8.14 -6.54 7.19
C THR A 237 -6.63 -6.28 7.05
N PRO A 238 -5.76 -7.26 7.38
CA PRO A 238 -6.06 -8.53 8.04
C PRO A 238 -6.51 -8.35 9.50
N PHE A 239 -7.02 -9.43 10.11
CA PHE A 239 -7.21 -9.45 11.57
C PHE A 239 -5.89 -9.11 12.27
N SER A 240 -5.96 -8.26 13.28
CA SER A 240 -4.79 -7.75 14.01
C SER A 240 -4.86 -8.13 15.47
N VAL A 241 -3.70 -8.47 16.05
CA VAL A 241 -3.54 -8.71 17.48
C VAL A 241 -2.20 -8.15 17.90
N GLN A 242 -2.24 -7.21 18.84
CA GLN A 242 -1.05 -6.63 19.45
C GLN A 242 -0.56 -7.48 20.62
N THR A 243 0.75 -7.65 20.71
CA THR A 243 1.46 -8.29 21.82
C THR A 243 2.34 -7.29 22.56
N LEU A 244 2.92 -7.71 23.68
CA LEU A 244 3.85 -6.86 24.41
C LEU A 244 5.17 -6.62 23.66
N ASP A 245 5.48 -7.45 22.67
CA ASP A 245 6.71 -7.34 21.87
C ASP A 245 6.59 -6.29 20.76
N ASP A 246 5.36 -5.85 20.45
CA ASP A 246 5.07 -4.83 19.44
C ASP A 246 5.26 -3.40 19.95
N PHE A 247 5.42 -3.21 21.27
CA PHE A 247 5.68 -1.89 21.86
C PHE A 247 7.11 -1.40 21.59
N ASN A 248 7.27 -0.07 21.67
CA ASN A 248 8.59 0.57 21.76
C ASN A 248 9.41 0.02 22.93
N THR A 249 10.73 -0.03 22.79
CA THR A 249 11.62 -0.60 23.83
C THR A 249 11.42 0.07 25.20
N THR A 250 11.22 1.39 25.21
CA THR A 250 10.87 2.15 26.41
C THR A 250 9.36 2.17 26.58
N ASN A 251 8.83 1.30 27.45
CA ASN A 251 7.40 1.24 27.76
C ASN A 251 7.16 0.73 29.20
N PRO A 252 6.00 1.03 29.83
CA PRO A 252 5.71 0.62 31.20
C PRO A 252 5.48 -0.90 31.37
N PHE A 253 5.31 -1.66 30.29
CA PHE A 253 4.97 -3.08 30.31
C PHE A 253 6.20 -4.01 30.39
N VAL A 254 7.37 -3.61 29.87
CA VAL A 254 8.62 -4.41 29.92
C VAL A 254 9.01 -4.76 31.36
N GLY A 255 8.81 -3.82 32.29
CA GLY A 255 9.10 -3.99 33.71
C GLY A 255 8.02 -4.75 34.49
N ALA A 256 6.82 -4.92 33.94
CA ALA A 256 5.64 -5.38 34.68
C ALA A 256 5.87 -6.75 35.35
N ARG A 257 6.47 -7.71 34.63
CA ARG A 257 6.77 -9.03 35.20
C ARG A 257 7.76 -8.97 36.37
N LYS A 258 8.76 -8.07 36.31
CA LYS A 258 9.74 -7.87 37.39
C LYS A 258 9.09 -7.20 38.59
N MET A 259 8.24 -6.19 38.36
CA MET A 259 7.51 -5.50 39.43
C MET A 259 6.52 -6.42 40.15
N ILE A 260 5.75 -7.22 39.40
CA ILE A 260 4.81 -8.20 39.96
C ILE A 260 5.53 -9.22 40.86
N ARG A 261 6.70 -9.70 40.44
CA ARG A 261 7.51 -10.66 41.22
C ARG A 261 8.04 -10.08 42.53
N LYS A 262 8.23 -8.77 42.63
CA LYS A 262 8.70 -8.08 43.85
C LYS A 262 7.60 -7.91 44.91
N GLN A 263 6.33 -8.10 44.56
CA GLN A 263 5.24 -8.00 45.52
C GLN A 263 5.30 -9.15 46.54
N LYS A 264 4.76 -8.94 47.74
CA LYS A 264 4.66 -9.98 48.76
C LYS A 264 3.57 -11.01 48.41
N PHE A 265 3.67 -12.20 48.99
CA PHE A 265 2.58 -13.18 48.94
C PHE A 265 1.35 -12.65 49.71
N PRO A 266 0.11 -12.87 49.23
CA PRO A 266 -0.28 -13.59 48.00
C PRO A 266 -0.36 -12.72 46.73
N MET A 267 -0.10 -11.41 46.85
CA MET A 267 -0.29 -10.45 45.75
C MET A 267 0.56 -10.77 44.51
N ASN A 268 1.81 -11.22 44.68
CA ASN A 268 2.65 -11.63 43.55
C ASN A 268 2.04 -12.77 42.72
N TRP A 269 1.33 -13.70 43.36
CA TRP A 269 0.70 -14.83 42.72
C TRP A 269 -0.56 -14.41 41.97
N VAL A 270 -1.43 -13.63 42.62
CA VAL A 270 -2.67 -13.10 42.03
C VAL A 270 -2.35 -12.20 40.83
N ALA A 271 -1.48 -11.22 41.01
CA ALA A 271 -1.06 -10.32 39.93
C ALA A 271 -0.32 -11.06 38.81
N GLY A 272 0.51 -12.06 39.15
CA GLY A 272 1.18 -12.91 38.17
C GLY A 272 0.22 -13.75 37.34
N TYR A 273 -0.84 -14.27 37.96
CA TYR A 273 -1.91 -14.99 37.28
C TYR A 273 -2.70 -14.08 36.34
N ALA A 274 -3.16 -12.92 36.84
CA ALA A 274 -3.88 -11.93 36.04
C ALA A 274 -3.05 -11.47 34.84
N TYR A 275 -1.78 -11.11 35.05
CA TYR A 275 -0.86 -10.72 33.98
C TYR A 275 -0.71 -11.79 32.89
N ARG A 276 -0.58 -13.06 33.28
CA ARG A 276 -0.49 -14.17 32.31
C ARG A 276 -1.79 -14.38 31.55
N ARG A 277 -2.95 -14.20 32.20
CA ARG A 277 -4.26 -14.29 31.53
C ARG A 277 -4.48 -13.16 30.54
N MET A 278 -3.95 -11.96 30.79
CA MET A 278 -4.04 -10.83 29.85
C MET A 278 -3.04 -10.95 28.69
N SER A 279 -1.79 -11.36 28.94
CA SER A 279 -0.73 -11.38 27.91
C SER A 279 -0.70 -12.65 27.06
N LYS A 280 -0.88 -13.84 27.64
CA LYS A 280 -0.71 -15.11 26.88
C LYS A 280 -1.69 -15.29 25.70
N PRO A 281 -2.96 -14.84 25.75
CA PRO A 281 -3.89 -15.02 24.63
C PRO A 281 -3.39 -14.36 23.34
N SER A 282 -2.91 -13.12 23.39
CA SER A 282 -2.43 -12.41 22.19
C SER A 282 -1.22 -13.08 21.57
N PHE A 283 -0.23 -13.47 22.38
CA PHE A 283 0.91 -14.27 21.92
C PHE A 283 0.52 -15.62 21.31
N ARG A 284 -0.52 -16.29 21.82
CA ARG A 284 -1.03 -17.53 21.24
C ARG A 284 -1.72 -17.29 19.91
N ALA A 285 -2.51 -16.22 19.80
CA ALA A 285 -3.17 -15.82 18.56
C ALA A 285 -2.14 -15.47 17.47
N GLN A 286 -1.14 -14.64 17.79
CA GLN A 286 -0.03 -14.29 16.89
C GLN A 286 0.66 -15.55 16.32
N ARG A 287 1.07 -16.49 17.17
CA ARG A 287 1.72 -17.74 16.70
C ARG A 287 0.81 -18.60 15.84
N ARG A 288 -0.49 -18.62 16.12
CA ARG A 288 -1.48 -19.33 15.28
C ARG A 288 -1.60 -18.65 13.91
N TYR A 289 -1.75 -17.34 13.86
CA TYR A 289 -1.82 -16.60 12.60
C TYR A 289 -0.56 -16.81 11.76
N GLN A 290 0.64 -16.67 12.33
CA GLN A 290 1.89 -16.97 11.61
C GLN A 290 1.95 -18.42 11.09
N ARG A 291 1.49 -19.39 11.89
CA ARG A 291 1.45 -20.80 11.47
C ARG A 291 0.50 -21.02 10.29
N TYR A 292 -0.73 -20.52 10.39
CA TYR A 292 -1.80 -20.76 9.39
C TYR A 292 -1.67 -19.84 8.18
N LEU A 293 -1.65 -18.53 8.40
CA LEU A 293 -1.57 -17.51 7.37
C LEU A 293 -0.14 -17.36 6.80
N GLY A 294 0.88 -17.92 7.44
CA GLY A 294 2.23 -18.02 6.89
C GLY A 294 2.58 -19.44 6.45
N GLY A 295 2.81 -20.32 7.42
CA GLY A 295 3.34 -21.67 7.19
C GLY A 295 2.49 -22.54 6.25
N PHE A 296 1.17 -22.57 6.45
CA PHE A 296 0.27 -23.36 5.60
C PHE A 296 0.05 -22.72 4.22
N VAL A 297 -0.23 -21.41 4.16
CA VAL A 297 -0.42 -20.70 2.89
C VAL A 297 0.84 -20.78 2.02
N SER A 298 2.04 -20.62 2.60
CA SER A 298 3.32 -20.76 1.88
C SER A 298 3.47 -22.10 1.16
N LYS A 299 2.96 -23.20 1.73
CA LYS A 299 2.96 -24.51 1.06
C LYS A 299 2.08 -24.51 -0.19
N ALA A 300 0.92 -23.85 -0.15
CA ALA A 300 0.06 -23.68 -1.31
C ALA A 300 0.73 -22.80 -2.38
N ILE A 301 1.35 -21.68 -1.96
CA ILE A 301 2.10 -20.78 -2.86
C ILE A 301 3.24 -21.52 -3.56
N LYS A 302 4.04 -22.33 -2.84
CA LYS A 302 5.16 -23.10 -3.42
C LYS A 302 4.73 -24.09 -4.51
N LYS A 303 3.51 -24.61 -4.46
CA LYS A 303 2.98 -25.48 -5.52
C LYS A 303 2.74 -24.69 -6.81
N HIS A 304 2.35 -23.43 -6.70
CA HIS A 304 2.14 -22.54 -7.85
C HIS A 304 3.43 -21.87 -8.33
N LEU A 305 4.36 -21.61 -7.42
CA LEU A 305 5.64 -20.96 -7.70
C LEU A 305 6.81 -21.89 -7.35
N PRO A 306 7.21 -22.80 -8.26
CA PRO A 306 8.37 -23.66 -8.05
C PRO A 306 9.63 -22.86 -7.77
N GLY A 307 10.36 -23.25 -6.72
CA GLY A 307 11.58 -22.56 -6.30
C GLY A 307 11.37 -21.36 -5.38
N TYR A 308 10.12 -20.99 -5.08
CA TYR A 308 9.82 -19.93 -4.11
C TYR A 308 10.31 -20.30 -2.69
N VAL A 309 11.05 -19.40 -2.06
CA VAL A 309 11.45 -19.51 -0.65
C VAL A 309 11.06 -18.22 0.08
N PRO A 310 10.19 -18.30 1.09
CA PRO A 310 9.82 -17.13 1.87
C PRO A 310 10.99 -16.64 2.76
N PRO A 311 11.07 -15.34 3.04
CA PRO A 311 11.91 -14.82 4.11
C PRO A 311 11.48 -15.36 5.48
N ALA A 312 12.32 -15.12 6.48
CA ALA A 312 11.98 -15.40 7.87
C ALA A 312 10.77 -14.57 8.31
N TYR A 313 9.78 -15.23 8.90
CA TYR A 313 8.61 -14.54 9.43
C TYR A 313 8.98 -13.73 10.68
N PHE A 314 8.43 -12.52 10.74
CA PHE A 314 8.54 -11.62 11.88
C PHE A 314 7.45 -11.98 12.91
N PRO A 315 7.77 -12.12 14.20
CA PRO A 315 6.85 -12.61 15.22
C PRO A 315 5.84 -11.55 15.69
N SER A 316 5.13 -10.93 14.74
CA SER A 316 4.08 -9.93 14.98
C SER A 316 2.84 -10.28 14.15
N ASN A 317 1.70 -9.71 14.56
CA ASN A 317 0.47 -9.66 13.80
C ASN A 317 -0.24 -8.31 14.10
N ASP A 318 0.52 -7.28 14.42
CA ASP A 318 0.00 -5.95 14.77
C ASP A 318 -0.17 -5.09 13.51
N TYR A 319 -1.09 -5.51 12.63
CA TYR A 319 -1.41 -4.78 11.41
C TYR A 319 -2.17 -3.49 11.72
N VAL A 320 -1.70 -2.38 11.14
CA VAL A 320 -2.27 -1.03 11.32
C VAL A 320 -2.63 -0.37 9.99
N ARG A 321 -3.52 0.64 10.04
CA ARG A 321 -3.72 1.54 8.90
C ARG A 321 -2.47 2.38 8.69
N VAL A 322 -2.18 2.72 7.42
CA VAL A 322 -0.97 3.45 7.02
C VAL A 322 -1.35 4.64 6.17
N GLY A 323 -0.69 5.78 6.36
CA GLY A 323 -0.82 6.95 5.52
C GLY A 323 -1.98 7.87 5.90
N PRO A 324 -1.93 9.15 5.45
CA PRO A 324 -3.08 10.05 5.53
C PRO A 324 -4.32 9.40 4.93
N THR A 325 -5.38 9.28 5.73
CA THR A 325 -6.59 8.55 5.34
C THR A 325 -7.72 9.52 5.03
N ILE A 326 -8.19 9.50 3.78
CA ILE A 326 -9.42 10.16 3.34
C ILE A 326 -10.58 9.19 3.60
N VAL A 327 -11.37 9.50 4.62
CA VAL A 327 -12.57 8.73 4.96
C VAL A 327 -13.74 9.29 4.16
N LEU A 328 -14.41 8.43 3.41
CA LEU A 328 -15.61 8.74 2.66
C LEU A 328 -16.84 8.40 3.52
N PRO A 329 -17.55 9.40 4.08
CA PRO A 329 -18.66 9.15 5.00
C PRO A 329 -19.91 8.66 4.27
N ASN A 330 -20.63 7.75 4.89
CA ASN A 330 -21.88 7.17 4.39
C ASN A 330 -23.08 7.88 5.03
N ASP A 331 -23.94 8.50 4.22
CA ASP A 331 -25.20 9.12 4.67
C ASP A 331 -26.41 8.22 4.39
N GLU A 332 -27.61 8.62 4.83
CA GLU A 332 -28.83 7.85 4.56
C GLU A 332 -29.09 7.68 3.04
N ALA A 333 -28.74 8.70 2.24
CA ALA A 333 -28.85 8.64 0.78
C ALA A 333 -27.92 7.58 0.17
N TYR A 334 -26.71 7.42 0.71
CA TYR A 334 -25.78 6.36 0.32
C TYR A 334 -26.40 4.98 0.57
N TYR A 335 -26.92 4.71 1.76
CA TYR A 335 -27.48 3.39 2.09
C TYR A 335 -28.77 3.06 1.33
N LYS A 336 -29.51 4.06 0.85
CA LYS A 336 -30.62 3.83 -0.09
C LYS A 336 -30.13 3.29 -1.44
N GLN A 337 -28.94 3.69 -1.89
CA GLN A 337 -28.36 3.24 -3.16
C GLN A 337 -27.48 1.99 -3.00
N PHE A 338 -26.77 1.88 -1.88
CA PHE A 338 -25.86 0.79 -1.53
C PHE A 338 -26.27 0.22 -0.16
N PRO A 339 -27.35 -0.59 -0.10
CA PRO A 339 -27.87 -1.07 1.17
C PRO A 339 -26.94 -2.08 1.85
N ASP A 340 -26.97 -2.08 3.18
CA ASP A 340 -26.32 -3.08 4.02
C ASP A 340 -27.05 -4.44 3.97
N GLY A 341 -26.38 -5.49 4.44
CA GLY A 341 -26.99 -6.81 4.64
C GLY A 341 -27.36 -7.54 3.34
N THR A 342 -26.90 -7.05 2.19
CA THR A 342 -27.10 -7.75 0.92
C THR A 342 -26.20 -8.98 0.83
N PRO A 343 -26.56 -9.98 0.01
CA PRO A 343 -25.67 -11.12 -0.27
C PRO A 343 -24.34 -10.71 -0.92
N ASN A 344 -24.25 -9.51 -1.51
CA ASN A 344 -23.02 -8.98 -2.08
C ASN A 344 -22.18 -8.32 -0.98
N VAL A 345 -21.29 -9.11 -0.37
CA VAL A 345 -20.37 -8.63 0.68
C VAL A 345 -19.37 -7.57 0.21
N PHE A 346 -19.28 -7.30 -1.10
CA PHE A 346 -18.42 -6.26 -1.68
C PHE A 346 -19.19 -5.00 -2.09
N MET A 347 -20.49 -4.87 -1.78
CA MET A 347 -21.33 -3.74 -2.20
C MET A 347 -20.65 -2.38 -1.95
N HIS A 348 -20.08 -2.19 -0.76
CA HIS A 348 -19.39 -0.95 -0.37
C HIS A 348 -17.95 -0.85 -0.89
N HIS A 349 -17.38 -1.96 -1.31
CA HIS A 349 -16.00 -2.07 -1.77
C HIS A 349 -15.85 -1.69 -3.25
N LEU A 350 -16.87 -1.93 -4.09
CA LEU A 350 -16.78 -1.74 -5.54
C LEU A 350 -16.64 -0.27 -5.98
N PHE A 351 -16.11 -0.05 -7.19
CA PHE A 351 -15.82 1.28 -7.72
C PHE A 351 -17.04 2.19 -7.80
N GLU A 352 -18.24 1.67 -8.04
CA GLU A 352 -19.48 2.46 -8.08
C GLU A 352 -19.73 3.20 -6.75
N ALA A 353 -19.59 2.49 -5.63
CA ALA A 353 -19.75 3.08 -4.29
C ALA A 353 -18.67 4.13 -4.01
N TYR A 354 -17.43 3.85 -4.38
CA TYR A 354 -16.32 4.77 -4.22
C TYR A 354 -16.45 6.02 -5.08
N LEU A 355 -16.85 5.89 -6.35
CA LEU A 355 -17.08 7.01 -7.26
C LEU A 355 -18.22 7.90 -6.77
N TYR A 356 -19.32 7.28 -6.33
CA TYR A 356 -20.46 8.01 -5.76
C TYR A 356 -20.04 8.88 -4.57
N LEU A 357 -19.30 8.31 -3.63
CA LEU A 357 -18.85 9.04 -2.44
C LEU A 357 -17.77 10.09 -2.78
N THR A 358 -16.87 9.78 -3.71
CA THR A 358 -15.82 10.72 -4.16
C THR A 358 -16.44 11.99 -4.75
N ALA A 359 -17.54 11.85 -5.50
CA ALA A 359 -18.24 13.01 -6.08
C ALA A 359 -18.79 13.99 -5.03
N LYS A 360 -18.94 13.58 -3.76
CA LYS A 360 -19.41 14.42 -2.65
C LYS A 360 -18.28 15.18 -1.94
N LEU A 361 -17.01 14.91 -2.25
CA LEU A 361 -15.87 15.59 -1.63
C LEU A 361 -15.66 17.00 -2.20
N PRO A 362 -15.02 17.92 -1.44
CA PRO A 362 -14.45 19.14 -2.01
C PRO A 362 -13.36 18.79 -3.03
N ALA A 363 -13.04 19.73 -3.93
CA ALA A 363 -12.08 19.49 -5.01
C ALA A 363 -10.65 19.17 -4.48
N ARG A 364 -10.26 19.76 -3.35
CA ARG A 364 -8.94 19.61 -2.72
C ARG A 364 -9.08 19.40 -1.21
N LEU A 365 -8.20 18.59 -0.62
CA LEU A 365 -8.04 18.37 0.83
C LEU A 365 -6.57 18.40 1.25
#